data_AF-A0A7Z9H4X1-F1
#
_entry.id   AF-A0A7Z9H4X1-F1
#
_cell.length_a   1.000
_cell.length_b   1.000
_cell.length_c   1.000
_cell.angle_alpha   90.00
_cell.angle_beta   90.00
_cell.angle_gamma   90.00
#
_symmetry.space_group_name_H-M   'P 1'
#
loop_
_entity.id
_entity.type
_entity.pdbx_description
1 polymer ?
#
loop_
_entity_poly.entity_id
_entity_poly.type
_entity_poly.pdbx_seq_one_letter_code
_entity_poly.pdbx_strand_id
1 'polypeptide(L)'
;MSTSIVLGLGLLLASGCTAKAPAPGSGSASAAPRVAFVTNGVADFWILAEKGVEAAAAEIGVEATVHMPPDGLADQKRILEDLLVKGVDGIAVSPIDAVNQ
;
A
#
# COMPACT_ATOMS: atom_id res chain seq x y z
N MET A 1 -31.63 31.46 -53.14
CA MET A 1 -32.10 31.93 -51.82
C MET A 1 -32.15 30.72 -50.90
N SER A 2 -31.66 30.66 -49.68
CA SER A 2 -30.83 31.55 -48.88
C SER A 2 -30.15 30.66 -47.83
N THR A 3 -28.90 31.00 -47.59
CA THR A 3 -27.99 30.70 -46.49
C THR A 3 -28.66 30.44 -45.14
N SER A 4 -28.17 29.47 -44.37
CA SER A 4 -27.99 29.61 -42.92
C SER A 4 -26.86 28.71 -42.44
N ILE A 5 -25.77 29.37 -42.08
CA ILE A 5 -24.60 28.87 -41.34
C ILE A 5 -24.99 28.79 -39.87
N VAL A 6 -24.73 27.65 -39.22
CA VAL A 6 -24.49 27.63 -37.76
C VAL A 6 -23.18 26.90 -37.51
N LEU A 7 -22.19 27.70 -37.12
CA LEU A 7 -20.87 27.34 -36.64
C LEU A 7 -21.03 26.76 -35.23
N GLY A 8 -20.65 25.50 -35.03
CA GLY A 8 -20.64 24.84 -33.72
C GLY A 8 -19.34 24.07 -33.55
N LEU A 9 -18.33 24.75 -33.01
CA LEU A 9 -17.02 24.23 -32.63
C LEU A 9 -17.18 23.13 -31.57
N GLY A 10 -16.81 21.89 -31.93
CA GLY A 10 -16.78 20.74 -31.04
C GLY A 10 -15.49 19.94 -31.23
N LEU A 11 -14.40 20.46 -30.66
CA LEU A 11 -13.12 19.80 -30.51
C LEU A 11 -13.25 18.67 -29.48
N LEU A 12 -12.94 17.42 -29.85
CA LEU A 12 -12.45 16.39 -28.92
C LEU A 12 -11.59 15.40 -29.70
N LEU A 13 -10.29 15.51 -29.48
CA LEU A 13 -9.24 14.70 -30.09
C LEU A 13 -9.43 13.23 -29.69
N ALA A 14 -9.56 12.37 -30.70
CA ALA A 14 -9.30 10.95 -30.59
C ALA A 14 -7.81 10.67 -30.82
N SER A 15 -7.33 9.62 -30.14
CA SER A 15 -6.09 8.84 -30.38
C SER A 15 -4.86 9.19 -29.53
N GLY A 16 -4.55 8.29 -28.58
CA GLY A 16 -3.19 7.76 -28.54
C GLY A 16 -2.45 7.66 -27.20
N CYS A 17 -3.08 7.33 -26.08
CA CYS A 17 -2.36 6.78 -24.91
C CYS A 17 -2.91 5.41 -24.56
N THR A 18 -2.17 4.35 -24.91
CA THR A 18 -2.44 2.97 -24.49
C THR A 18 -2.38 2.88 -22.96
N ALA A 19 -3.54 2.86 -22.32
CA ALA A 19 -3.67 2.29 -20.98
C ALA A 19 -3.60 0.77 -21.15
N LYS A 20 -2.52 0.14 -20.67
CA LYS A 20 -2.38 -1.31 -20.60
C LYS A 20 -3.46 -1.83 -19.63
N ALA A 21 -4.54 -2.38 -20.18
CA ALA A 21 -5.51 -3.12 -19.40
C ALA A 21 -4.81 -4.31 -18.71
N PRO A 22 -5.01 -4.56 -17.41
CA PRO A 22 -4.55 -5.81 -16.81
C PRO A 22 -5.36 -6.96 -17.42
N ALA A 23 -4.66 -7.93 -18.00
CA ALA A 23 -5.29 -9.18 -18.43
C ALA A 23 -5.83 -9.92 -17.19
N PRO A 24 -7.02 -10.54 -17.26
CA PRO A 24 -7.51 -11.39 -16.19
C PRO A 24 -6.64 -12.65 -16.14
N GLY A 25 -5.71 -12.69 -15.18
CA GLY A 25 -4.92 -13.88 -14.90
C GLY A 25 -5.79 -14.96 -14.27
N SER A 26 -5.92 -16.10 -14.94
CA SER A 26 -6.42 -17.34 -14.33
C SER A 26 -5.31 -17.99 -13.50
N GLY A 27 -5.52 -18.27 -12.21
CA GLY A 27 -4.65 -19.21 -11.50
C GLY A 27 -4.65 -19.09 -9.98
N SER A 28 -5.32 -20.05 -9.33
CA SER A 28 -5.36 -20.32 -7.88
C SER A 28 -5.89 -19.20 -6.99
N ALA A 29 -6.68 -19.55 -5.97
CA ALA A 29 -6.89 -18.64 -4.85
C ALA A 29 -5.52 -18.43 -4.17
N SER A 30 -4.77 -17.40 -4.60
CA SER A 30 -3.57 -16.97 -3.89
C SER A 30 -3.97 -16.65 -2.46
N ALA A 31 -3.22 -17.18 -1.49
CA ALA A 31 -3.37 -16.78 -0.10
C ALA A 31 -3.28 -15.24 0.00
N ALA A 32 -4.04 -14.66 0.92
CA ALA A 32 -3.99 -13.22 1.16
C ALA A 32 -2.54 -12.81 1.48
N PRO A 33 -1.98 -11.77 0.83
CA PRO A 33 -0.63 -11.31 1.14
C PRO A 33 -0.50 -10.96 2.63
N ARG A 34 0.59 -11.40 3.24
CA ARG A 34 0.92 -11.19 4.65
C ARG A 34 1.92 -10.06 4.77
N VAL A 35 1.52 -8.94 5.36
CA VAL A 35 2.36 -7.75 5.51
C VAL A 35 2.49 -7.34 6.96
N ALA A 36 3.58 -6.65 7.29
CA ALA A 36 3.83 -6.12 8.62
C ALA A 36 4.20 -4.63 8.55
N PHE A 37 3.78 -3.87 9.55
CA PHE A 37 4.23 -2.51 9.79
C PHE A 37 4.93 -2.42 11.15
N VAL A 38 6.22 -2.10 11.14
CA VAL A 38 7.05 -1.97 12.35
C VAL A 38 7.31 -0.50 12.63
N THR A 39 6.85 0.02 13.75
CA THR A 39 7.00 1.44 14.11
C THR A 39 8.34 1.69 14.80
N ASN A 40 8.66 2.96 15.05
CA ASN A 40 9.83 3.37 15.81
C ASN A 40 9.62 3.34 17.34
N GLY A 41 8.49 2.83 17.82
CA GLY A 41 8.19 2.74 19.26
C GLY A 41 6.70 2.75 19.57
N VAL A 42 6.37 2.76 20.87
CA VAL A 42 4.99 2.83 21.37
C VAL A 42 4.56 4.29 21.49
N ALA A 43 3.47 4.66 20.82
CA ALA A 43 2.86 6.00 20.93
C ALA A 43 1.39 5.98 20.48
N ASP A 44 0.56 6.88 21.04
CA ASP A 44 -0.85 7.03 20.66
C ASP A 44 -1.04 7.31 19.15
N PHE A 45 -0.09 8.04 18.56
CA PHE A 45 -0.04 8.25 17.12
C PHE A 45 -0.05 6.93 16.33
N TRP A 46 0.71 5.94 16.80
CA TRP A 46 0.81 4.63 16.14
C TRP A 46 -0.40 3.74 16.39
N ILE A 47 -1.10 3.92 17.51
CA ILE A 47 -2.39 3.25 17.76
C ILE A 47 -3.42 3.73 16.74
N LEU A 48 -3.47 5.02 16.45
CA LEU A 48 -4.35 5.55 15.40
C LEU A 48 -3.94 5.04 14.01
N ALA A 49 -2.64 4.97 13.73
CA ALA A 49 -2.14 4.41 12.48
C ALA A 49 -2.51 2.92 12.31
N GLU A 50 -2.45 2.12 13.38
CA GLU A 50 -2.88 0.72 13.39
C GLU A 50 -4.35 0.58 12.99
N LYS A 51 -5.23 1.48 13.45
CA LYS A 51 -6.64 1.48 12.99
C LYS A 51 -6.80 1.76 11.50
N GLY A 52 -5.94 2.61 10.93
CA GLY A 52 -5.86 2.81 9.49
C GLY A 52 -5.38 1.55 8.74
N VAL A 53 -4.39 0.85 9.29
CA VAL A 53 -3.88 -0.42 8.74
C VAL A 53 -4.96 -1.49 8.77
N GLU A 54 -5.68 -1.65 9.88
CA GLU A 54 -6.79 -2.60 10.03
C GLU A 54 -7.89 -2.34 8.98
N ALA A 55 -8.29 -1.07 8.81
CA ALA A 55 -9.31 -0.69 7.84
C ALA A 55 -8.85 -0.97 6.40
N ALA A 56 -7.66 -0.53 6.03
CA ALA A 56 -7.11 -0.76 4.70
C ALA A 56 -6.93 -2.26 4.41
N ALA A 57 -6.47 -3.04 5.39
CA ALA A 57 -6.27 -4.48 5.25
C ALA A 57 -7.58 -5.21 4.93
N ALA A 58 -8.67 -4.82 5.58
CA ALA A 58 -10.00 -5.34 5.30
C ALA A 58 -10.52 -4.92 3.91
N GLU A 59 -10.27 -3.68 3.50
CA GLU A 59 -10.70 -3.16 2.19
C GLU A 59 -9.99 -3.83 1.01
N ILE A 60 -8.68 -4.11 1.14
CA ILE A 60 -7.85 -4.64 0.05
C ILE A 60 -7.58 -6.14 0.15
N GLY A 61 -8.02 -6.80 1.23
CA GLY A 61 -7.92 -8.24 1.40
C GLY A 61 -6.51 -8.75 1.69
N VAL A 62 -5.77 -8.07 2.57
CA VAL A 62 -4.43 -8.50 3.03
C VAL A 62 -4.44 -8.84 4.52
N GLU A 63 -3.54 -9.71 4.94
CA GLU A 63 -3.27 -9.96 6.36
C GLU A 63 -2.20 -8.98 6.84
N ALA A 64 -2.58 -7.96 7.60
CA ALA A 64 -1.65 -6.96 8.12
C ALA A 64 -1.42 -7.11 9.63
N THR A 65 -0.18 -6.91 10.07
CA THR A 65 0.20 -6.86 11.49
C THR A 65 0.94 -5.58 11.80
N VAL A 66 0.72 -5.00 12.99
CA VAL A 66 1.45 -3.82 13.46
C VAL A 66 2.28 -4.21 14.67
N HIS A 67 3.55 -3.79 14.69
CA HIS A 67 4.49 -4.05 15.76
C HIS A 67 5.08 -2.75 16.25
N MET A 68 4.97 -2.51 17.56
CA MET A 68 5.51 -1.32 18.22
C MET A 68 6.61 -1.76 19.20
N PRO A 69 7.90 -1.61 18.85
CA PRO A 69 9.01 -2.06 19.70
C PRO A 69 9.06 -1.23 21.00
N PRO A 70 8.82 -1.79 22.20
CA PRO A 70 8.95 -1.04 23.46
C PRO A 70 10.41 -0.70 23.81
N ASP A 71 11.37 -1.53 23.39
CA ASP A 71 12.75 -1.51 23.88
C ASP A 71 13.76 -0.97 22.84
N GLY A 72 13.31 -0.04 21.99
CA GLY A 72 14.18 0.70 21.09
C GLY A 72 14.77 -0.12 19.93
N LEU A 73 15.95 0.28 19.43
CA LEU A 73 16.53 -0.23 18.18
C LEU A 73 16.79 -1.74 18.19
N ALA A 74 17.27 -2.28 19.32
CA ALA A 74 17.57 -3.71 19.43
C ALA A 74 16.30 -4.56 19.25
N ASP A 75 15.20 -4.12 19.86
CA ASP A 75 13.92 -4.82 19.75
C ASP A 75 13.28 -4.65 18.36
N GLN A 76 13.42 -3.47 17.74
CA GLN A 76 13.02 -3.27 16.35
C GLN A 76 13.74 -4.25 15.42
N LYS A 77 15.05 -4.45 15.58
CA LYS A 77 15.84 -5.41 14.80
C LYS A 77 15.36 -6.85 15.00
N ARG A 78 15.16 -7.26 16.26
CA ARG A 78 14.66 -8.60 16.59
C ARG A 78 13.29 -8.87 15.96
N ILE A 79 12.37 -7.90 16.02
CA ILE A 79 11.04 -8.00 15.38
C ILE A 79 11.17 -8.18 13.87
N LEU A 80 12.07 -7.43 13.22
CA LEU A 80 12.32 -7.56 11.79
C LEU A 80 12.89 -8.94 11.44
N GLU A 81 13.86 -9.44 12.20
CA GLU A 81 14.41 -10.80 12.04
C GLU A 81 13.33 -11.87 12.18
N ASP A 82 12.46 -11.75 13.20
CA ASP A 82 11.33 -12.67 13.40
C ASP A 82 10.35 -12.65 12.22
N LEU A 83 10.08 -11.47 11.64
CA LEU A 83 9.20 -11.32 10.48
C LEU A 83 9.81 -11.92 9.21
N LEU A 84 11.12 -11.77 9.02
CA LEU A 84 11.85 -12.43 7.93
C LEU A 84 11.77 -13.95 8.04
N VAL A 85 11.98 -14.50 9.23
CA VAL A 85 11.85 -15.95 9.48
C VAL A 85 10.42 -16.44 9.24
N LYS A 86 9.41 -15.65 9.59
CA LYS A 86 7.98 -15.94 9.34
C LYS A 86 7.58 -15.87 7.86
N GLY A 87 8.46 -15.37 6.98
CA GLY A 87 8.22 -15.26 5.55
C GLY A 87 7.02 -14.39 5.22
N VAL A 88 6.92 -13.20 5.83
CA VAL A 88 5.94 -12.20 5.40
C VAL A 88 6.30 -11.66 4.02
N ASP A 89 5.29 -11.33 3.22
CA ASP A 89 5.44 -10.88 1.83
C ASP A 89 5.95 -9.43 1.73
N GLY A 90 5.81 -8.64 2.80
CA GLY A 90 6.30 -7.27 2.85
C GLY A 90 6.39 -6.71 4.26
N ILE A 91 7.34 -5.80 4.46
CA ILE A 91 7.54 -5.09 5.73
C ILE A 91 7.66 -3.59 5.43
N ALA A 92 6.74 -2.81 5.99
CA ALA A 92 6.88 -1.37 6.12
C ALA A 92 7.55 -1.08 7.47
N VAL A 93 8.50 -0.14 7.50
CA VAL A 93 9.24 0.19 8.73
C VAL A 93 9.28 1.70 8.90
N SER A 94 9.04 2.17 10.14
CA SER A 94 9.43 3.49 10.60
C SER A 94 10.75 3.36 11.39
N PRO A 95 11.90 3.73 10.79
CA PRO A 95 13.21 3.62 11.41
C PRO A 95 13.33 4.34 12.75
N ILE A 96 13.88 3.69 13.77
CA ILE A 96 14.33 4.37 15.01
C ILE A 96 15.57 5.21 14.73
N ASP A 97 16.53 4.66 14.00
CA ASP A 97 17.75 5.34 13.59
C ASP A 97 17.88 5.25 12.07
N ALA A 98 17.32 6.24 11.38
CA ALA A 98 17.30 6.28 9.91
C ALA A 98 18.69 6.32 9.27
N VAL A 99 19.75 6.64 10.03
CA VAL A 99 21.12 6.72 9.51
C VAL A 99 21.83 5.36 9.57
N ASN A 100 21.50 4.51 10.55
CA ASN A 100 22.16 3.22 10.81
C ASN A 100 21.19 2.02 10.75
N GLN A 101 20.46 1.90 9.63
CA GLN A 101 19.50 0.82 9.38
C GLN A 101 20.20 -0.51 9.01
#